data_AF-A0A4U6CPY0-F1
#
_entry.id   AF-A0A4U6CPY0-F1
#
_cell.length_a   1.000
_cell.length_b   1.000
_cell.length_c   1.000
_cell.angle_alpha   90.00
_cell.angle_beta   90.00
_cell.angle_gamma   90.00
#
_symmetry.space_group_name_H-M   'P 1'
#
loop_
_entity.id
_entity.type
_entity.pdbx_description
1 polymer ?
#
loop_
_entity_poly.entity_id
_entity_poly.type
_entity_poly.pdbx_seq_one_letter_code
_entity_poly.pdbx_strand_id
1 'polypeptide(L)'
;MGNHGWYLNLEFELGLAVQLLHMLQSDETNEVGDYLVAYFISELKGISQDLIERHPKRKNIFEDIIFCVENKKFFAAIPTVLSQVDGICNDMINMKFFAKDHKRGYKPKISVYISDQFPLVDNFFFAPIMTSPVIMLK
;
A
#
# COMPACT_ATOMS: atom_id res chain seq x y z
N MET A 1 11.79 5.47 -7.28
CA MET A 1 10.33 5.44 -7.06
C MET A 1 9.92 6.02 -5.72
N GLY A 2 10.36 5.48 -4.57
CA GLY A 2 9.94 5.95 -3.25
C GLY A 2 10.20 7.43 -2.94
N ASN A 3 11.29 8.02 -3.46
CA ASN A 3 11.57 9.46 -3.33
C ASN A 3 10.61 10.35 -4.15
N HIS A 4 9.81 9.75 -5.03
CA HIS A 4 8.80 10.41 -5.86
C HIS A 4 7.38 10.02 -5.45
N GLY A 5 7.20 9.47 -4.24
CA GLY A 5 5.89 9.13 -3.67
C GLY A 5 5.25 7.84 -4.19
N TRP A 6 5.93 7.11 -5.08
CA TRP A 6 5.44 5.87 -5.67
C TRP A 6 6.18 4.64 -5.14
N TYR A 7 5.45 3.54 -4.95
CA TYR A 7 6.00 2.25 -4.52
C TYR A 7 5.57 1.17 -5.50
N LEU A 8 6.48 0.24 -5.79
CA LEU A 8 6.21 -0.87 -6.68
C LEU A 8 5.26 -1.87 -6.02
N ASN A 9 4.23 -2.30 -6.74
CA ASN A 9 3.53 -3.53 -6.37
C ASN A 9 4.45 -4.71 -6.68
N LEU A 10 4.53 -5.68 -5.76
CA LEU A 10 5.30 -6.92 -5.96
C LEU A 10 4.73 -7.78 -7.10
N GLU A 11 3.48 -7.53 -7.48
CA GLU A 11 2.78 -8.20 -8.58
C GLU A 11 3.02 -7.53 -9.95
N PHE A 12 3.80 -6.46 -10.02
CA PHE A 12 4.15 -5.87 -11.31
C PHE A 12 4.93 -6.86 -12.17
N GLU A 13 4.53 -6.98 -13.43
CA GLU A 13 5.34 -7.66 -14.43
C GLU A 13 6.73 -7.01 -14.50
N LEU A 14 7.77 -7.84 -14.64
CA LEU A 14 9.16 -7.36 -14.68
C LEU A 14 9.37 -6.27 -15.76
N GLY A 15 8.68 -6.40 -16.90
CA GLY A 15 8.72 -5.42 -17.99
C GLY A 15 8.21 -4.04 -17.58
N LEU A 16 7.15 -3.99 -16.78
CA LEU A 16 6.58 -2.76 -16.23
C LEU A 16 7.56 -2.05 -15.30
N ALA A 17 8.20 -2.81 -14.41
CA ALA A 17 9.19 -2.26 -13.48
C ALA A 17 10.40 -1.66 -14.22
N VAL A 18 10.86 -2.32 -15.30
CA VAL A 18 11.95 -1.80 -16.15
C VAL A 18 11.53 -0.53 -16.89
N GLN A 19 10.31 -0.50 -17.45
CA GLN A 19 9.79 0.69 -18.14
C GLN A 19 9.69 1.89 -17.20
N LEU A 20 9.13 1.71 -16.00
CA LEU A 20 9.03 2.75 -14.98
C LEU A 20 10.41 3.25 -14.53
N LEU A 21 11.41 2.37 -14.43
CA LEU A 21 12.77 2.75 -14.10
C LEU A 21 13.39 3.62 -15.19
N HIS A 22 13.18 3.26 -16.46
CA HIS A 22 13.68 4.03 -17.60
C HIS A 22 13.08 5.44 -17.63
N MET A 23 11.77 5.58 -17.49
CA MET A 23 11.09 6.89 -17.44
C MET A 23 11.62 7.78 -16.31
N LEU A 24 11.91 7.20 -15.13
CA LEU A 24 12.51 7.93 -14.01
C LEU A 24 13.95 8.37 -14.26
N GLN A 25 14.73 7.61 -15.03
CA GLN A 25 16.09 7.99 -15.40
C GLN A 25 16.13 9.10 -16.46
N SER A 26 15.07 9.22 -17.26
CA SER A 26 14.89 10.28 -18.27
C SER A 26 14.29 11.59 -17.72
N ASP A 27 14.12 11.71 -16.39
CA ASP A 27 13.52 12.87 -15.70
C ASP A 27 12.04 13.14 -16.05
N GLU A 28 11.34 12.14 -16.60
CA GLU A 28 9.91 12.18 -16.98
C GLU A 28 9.00 11.87 -15.77
N THR A 29 9.30 12.45 -14.61
CA THR A 29 8.69 12.05 -13.32
C THR A 29 7.17 12.25 -13.28
N ASN A 30 6.64 13.26 -13.96
CA ASN A 30 5.18 13.49 -14.05
C ASN A 30 4.49 12.40 -14.89
N GLU A 31 5.13 11.97 -15.98
CA GLU A 31 4.58 10.94 -16.87
C GLU A 31 4.51 9.58 -16.18
N VAL A 32 5.45 9.30 -15.28
CA VAL A 32 5.41 8.11 -14.40
C VAL A 32 4.18 8.11 -13.50
N GLY A 33 3.83 9.26 -12.93
CA GLY A 33 2.65 9.40 -12.08
C GLY A 33 1.36 9.15 -12.85
N ASP A 34 1.21 9.80 -14.01
CA ASP A 34 0.03 9.64 -14.87
C ASP A 34 -0.10 8.19 -15.38
N TYR A 35 1.02 7.58 -15.75
CA TYR A 35 1.07 6.19 -16.16
C TYR A 35 0.61 5.24 -15.04
N LEU A 36 1.13 5.41 -13.82
CA LEU A 36 0.76 4.58 -12.67
C LEU A 36 -0.71 4.76 -12.29
N VAL A 37 -1.24 5.98 -12.36
CA VAL A 37 -2.67 6.24 -12.15
C VAL A 37 -3.49 5.50 -13.20
N ALA A 38 -3.13 5.61 -14.48
CA ALA A 38 -3.84 4.92 -15.56
C ALA A 38 -3.82 3.39 -15.39
N TYR A 39 -2.66 2.83 -15.04
CA TYR A 39 -2.49 1.42 -14.74
C TYR A 39 -3.41 0.97 -13.59
N PHE A 40 -3.36 1.63 -12.43
CA PHE A 40 -4.18 1.20 -11.29
C PHE A 40 -5.69 1.42 -11.52
N ILE A 41 -6.07 2.37 -12.38
CA ILE A 41 -7.46 2.51 -12.81
C ILE A 41 -7.89 1.32 -13.69
N SER A 42 -7.04 0.85 -14.61
CA SER A 42 -7.37 -0.34 -15.43
C SER A 42 -7.46 -1.61 -14.60
N GLU A 43 -6.57 -1.75 -13.61
CA GLU A 43 -6.49 -2.93 -12.75
C GLU A 43 -7.48 -2.92 -11.57
N LEU A 44 -8.16 -1.81 -11.31
CA LEU A 44 -8.97 -1.61 -10.10
C LEU A 44 -9.99 -2.72 -9.86
N LYS A 45 -10.62 -3.20 -10.94
CA LYS A 45 -11.62 -4.28 -10.87
C LYS A 45 -10.98 -5.62 -10.50
N GLY A 46 -9.82 -5.94 -11.07
CA GLY A 46 -9.06 -7.16 -10.75
C GLY A 46 -8.60 -7.15 -9.30
N ILE A 47 -7.99 -6.05 -8.86
CA ILE A 47 -7.56 -5.86 -7.47
C ILE A 47 -8.74 -6.04 -6.49
N SER A 48 -9.91 -5.50 -6.81
CA SER A 48 -11.12 -5.68 -5.99
C SER A 48 -11.56 -7.13 -5.90
N GLN A 49 -11.61 -7.84 -7.02
CA GLN A 49 -11.98 -9.26 -7.06
C GLN A 49 -11.03 -10.10 -6.23
N ASP A 50 -9.72 -9.90 -6.40
CA ASP A 50 -8.69 -10.63 -5.65
C ASP A 50 -8.76 -10.35 -4.14
N LEU A 51 -9.11 -9.12 -3.74
CA LEU A 51 -9.31 -8.78 -2.33
C LEU A 51 -10.54 -9.47 -1.75
N ILE A 52 -11.66 -9.48 -2.49
CA ILE A 52 -12.91 -10.13 -2.07
C ILE A 52 -12.72 -11.64 -1.94
N GLU A 53 -12.03 -12.27 -2.90
CA GLU A 53 -11.77 -13.71 -2.89
C GLU A 53 -10.89 -14.12 -1.70
N ARG A 54 -9.84 -13.36 -1.40
CA ARG A 54 -8.96 -13.64 -0.26
C ARG A 54 -9.60 -13.33 1.09
N HIS A 55 -10.51 -12.36 1.14
CA HIS A 55 -11.13 -11.87 2.39
C HIS A 55 -12.66 -11.74 2.27
N PRO A 56 -13.40 -12.84 2.08
CA PRO A 56 -14.83 -12.80 1.74
C PRO A 56 -15.70 -12.16 2.84
N LYS A 57 -15.28 -12.23 4.10
CA LYS A 57 -15.97 -11.58 5.23
C LYS A 57 -15.97 -10.04 5.13
N ARG A 58 -15.07 -9.47 4.32
CA ARG A 58 -14.89 -8.02 4.12
C ARG A 58 -15.43 -7.55 2.77
N LYS A 59 -16.11 -8.42 2.02
CA LYS A 59 -16.64 -8.12 0.67
C LYS A 59 -17.33 -6.76 0.58
N ASN A 60 -18.33 -6.51 1.41
CA ASN A 60 -19.11 -5.27 1.35
C ASN A 60 -18.23 -4.02 1.56
N ILE A 61 -17.18 -4.11 2.37
CA ILE A 61 -16.26 -2.98 2.60
C ILE A 61 -15.43 -2.71 1.35
N PHE A 62 -14.96 -3.74 0.65
CA PHE A 62 -14.25 -3.56 -0.60
C PHE A 62 -15.15 -3.01 -1.71
N GLU A 63 -16.39 -3.48 -1.79
CA GLU A 63 -17.38 -2.93 -2.71
C GLU A 63 -17.62 -1.43 -2.44
N ASP A 64 -17.74 -1.03 -1.17
CA ASP A 64 -17.88 0.39 -0.77
C ASP A 64 -16.63 1.22 -1.10
N ILE A 65 -15.42 0.65 -0.94
CA ILE A 65 -14.16 1.29 -1.34
C ILE A 65 -14.17 1.57 -2.84
N ILE A 66 -14.51 0.58 -3.66
CA ILE A 66 -14.56 0.73 -5.13
C ILE A 66 -15.59 1.78 -5.52
N PHE A 67 -16.80 1.71 -4.95
CA PHE A 67 -17.82 2.72 -5.17
C PHE A 67 -17.32 4.14 -4.84
N CYS A 68 -16.59 4.30 -3.74
CA CYS A 68 -16.01 5.59 -3.38
C CYS A 68 -14.95 6.05 -4.39
N VAL A 69 -14.07 5.16 -4.86
CA VAL A 69 -13.03 5.49 -5.85
C VAL A 69 -13.66 5.90 -7.18
N GLU A 70 -14.60 5.13 -7.72
CA GLU A 70 -15.30 5.43 -8.98
C GLU A 70 -16.05 6.76 -8.93
N ASN A 71 -16.58 7.12 -7.77
CA ASN A 71 -17.30 8.38 -7.54
C ASN A 71 -16.39 9.51 -7.03
N LYS A 72 -15.06 9.35 -7.08
CA LYS A 72 -14.06 10.34 -6.64
C LYS A 72 -14.22 10.79 -5.17
N LYS A 73 -14.83 9.95 -4.33
CA LYS A 73 -15.00 10.15 -2.87
C LYS A 73 -13.74 9.71 -2.12
N PHE A 74 -12.59 10.24 -2.51
CA PHE A 74 -11.29 9.81 -1.99
C PHE A 74 -11.13 10.02 -0.48
N PHE A 75 -11.75 11.08 0.07
CA PHE A 75 -11.73 11.35 1.50
C PHE A 75 -12.36 10.23 2.33
N ALA A 76 -13.32 9.49 1.77
CA ALA A 76 -13.90 8.30 2.41
C ALA A 76 -13.12 7.04 2.05
N ALA A 77 -12.69 6.89 0.79
CA ALA A 77 -11.98 5.70 0.32
C ALA A 77 -10.65 5.48 1.06
N ILE A 78 -9.81 6.52 1.16
CA ILE A 78 -8.46 6.44 1.76
C ILE A 78 -8.48 5.91 3.20
N PRO A 79 -9.21 6.53 4.16
CA PRO A 79 -9.24 6.01 5.53
C PRO A 79 -9.87 4.62 5.61
N THR A 80 -10.84 4.31 4.75
CA THR A 80 -11.46 2.98 4.72
C THR A 80 -10.45 1.92 4.30
N VAL A 81 -9.69 2.16 3.22
CA VAL A 81 -8.60 1.26 2.78
C VAL A 81 -7.56 1.06 3.89
N LEU A 82 -7.08 2.15 4.51
CA LEU A 82 -6.09 2.07 5.58
C LEU A 82 -6.60 1.28 6.79
N SER A 83 -7.88 1.45 7.16
CA SER A 83 -8.48 0.66 8.23
C SER A 83 -8.58 -0.83 7.91
N GLN A 84 -8.75 -1.20 6.64
CA GLN A 84 -8.80 -2.61 6.23
C GLN A 84 -7.45 -3.28 6.34
N VAL A 85 -6.34 -2.58 6.12
CA VAL A 85 -4.99 -3.12 6.35
C VAL A 85 -4.86 -3.57 7.81
N ASP A 86 -5.23 -2.70 8.76
CA ASP A 86 -5.23 -3.04 10.19
C ASP A 86 -6.19 -4.18 10.52
N GLY A 87 -7.39 -4.16 9.92
CA GLY A 87 -8.40 -5.20 10.10
C GLY A 87 -7.91 -6.57 9.66
N ILE A 88 -7.33 -6.67 8.47
CA ILE A 88 -6.79 -7.93 7.91
C ILE A 88 -5.64 -8.45 8.77
N CYS A 89 -4.68 -7.59 9.15
CA CYS A 89 -3.58 -8.00 10.03
C CYS A 89 -4.11 -8.50 11.38
N ASN A 90 -5.15 -7.87 11.93
CA ASN A 90 -5.75 -8.31 13.17
C ASN A 90 -6.43 -9.67 13.03
N ASP A 91 -7.14 -9.92 11.92
CA ASP A 91 -7.79 -11.21 11.67
C ASP A 91 -6.77 -12.34 11.51
N MET A 92 -5.63 -12.08 10.85
CA MET A 92 -4.64 -13.10 10.52
C MET A 92 -3.68 -13.41 11.67
N ILE A 93 -3.22 -12.38 12.39
CA ILE A 93 -2.13 -12.51 13.37
C ILE A 93 -2.39 -11.74 14.69
N ASN A 94 -3.60 -11.22 14.90
CA ASN A 94 -3.99 -10.49 16.11
C ASN A 94 -3.10 -9.27 16.42
N MET A 95 -2.60 -8.62 15.37
CA MET A 95 -1.76 -7.42 15.46
C MET A 95 -2.24 -6.38 14.43
N LYS A 96 -2.17 -5.10 14.79
CA LYS A 96 -2.45 -3.99 13.86
C LYS A 96 -1.18 -3.57 13.15
N PHE A 97 -1.28 -3.29 11.85
CA PHE A 97 -0.17 -2.89 11.00
C PHE A 97 0.35 -1.51 11.39
N PHE A 98 -0.52 -0.51 11.53
CA PHE A 98 -0.11 0.86 11.82
C PHE A 98 0.07 1.16 13.32
N ALA A 99 -0.17 0.18 14.20
CA ALA A 99 0.04 0.35 15.63
C ALA A 99 1.53 0.40 15.98
N LYS A 100 1.93 1.48 16.63
CA LYS A 100 3.31 1.73 17.05
C LYS A 100 3.69 0.90 18.26
N ASP A 101 4.94 0.43 18.30
CA ASP A 101 5.57 0.01 19.53
C ASP A 101 6.37 1.18 20.13
N HIS A 102 5.79 1.82 21.15
CA HIS A 102 6.44 2.93 21.86
C HIS A 102 7.71 2.50 22.61
N LYS A 103 7.92 1.20 22.86
CA LYS A 103 9.10 0.68 23.57
C LYS A 103 10.29 0.42 22.63
N ARG A 104 10.07 0.27 21.32
CA ARG A 104 11.10 -0.16 20.35
C ARG A 104 11.47 0.89 19.30
N GLY A 105 11.12 2.16 19.55
CA GLY A 105 11.46 3.30 18.69
C GLY A 105 10.67 3.28 17.38
N TYR A 106 9.49 3.91 17.36
CA TYR A 106 8.65 4.20 16.18
C TYR A 106 8.41 3.09 15.13
N LYS A 107 8.79 1.83 15.39
CA LYS A 107 8.55 0.70 14.49
C LYS A 107 7.11 0.17 14.66
N PRO A 108 6.44 -0.20 13.56
CA PRO A 108 5.20 -0.96 13.60
C PRO A 108 5.34 -2.23 14.43
N LYS A 109 4.37 -2.56 15.29
CA LYS A 109 4.42 -3.79 16.10
C LYS A 109 4.59 -5.05 15.24
N ILE A 110 3.95 -5.04 14.07
CA ILE A 110 4.01 -6.14 13.10
C ILE A 110 5.42 -6.39 12.54
N SER A 111 6.36 -5.45 12.68
CA SER A 111 7.72 -5.63 12.16
C SER A 111 8.40 -6.85 12.75
N VAL A 112 8.16 -7.15 14.03
CA VAL A 112 8.74 -8.34 14.69
C VAL A 112 8.31 -9.62 13.97
N TYR A 113 7.02 -9.73 13.67
CA TYR A 113 6.48 -10.89 12.96
C TYR A 113 7.03 -10.99 11.54
N ILE A 114 7.11 -9.86 10.82
CA ILE A 114 7.61 -9.83 9.44
C ILE A 114 9.11 -10.16 9.37
N SER A 115 9.95 -9.59 10.25
CA SER A 115 11.38 -9.91 10.30
C SER A 115 11.63 -11.39 10.60
N ASP A 116 10.82 -12.00 11.47
CA ASP A 116 10.95 -13.41 11.84
C ASP A 116 10.52 -14.36 10.72
N GLN A 117 9.41 -14.06 10.03
CA GLN A 117 8.86 -14.91 8.97
C GLN A 117 9.50 -14.67 7.60
N PHE A 118 9.92 -13.44 7.32
CA PHE A 118 10.44 -13.00 6.02
C PHE A 118 11.66 -12.08 6.19
N PRO A 119 12.82 -12.61 6.63
CA PRO A 119 13.98 -11.81 7.00
C PRO A 119 14.59 -10.98 5.86
N LEU A 120 14.31 -11.32 4.60
CA LEU A 120 14.85 -10.63 3.41
C LEU A 120 14.03 -9.42 2.93
N VAL A 121 12.82 -9.21 3.45
CA VAL A 121 11.87 -8.20 2.91
C VAL A 121 11.46 -7.14 3.92
N ASP A 122 11.97 -7.20 5.14
CA ASP A 122 11.64 -6.28 6.24
C ASP A 122 11.78 -4.80 5.81
N ASN A 123 12.93 -4.44 5.22
CA ASN A 123 13.16 -3.07 4.74
C ASN A 123 12.28 -2.66 3.57
N PHE A 124 11.81 -3.61 2.74
CA PHE A 124 10.96 -3.31 1.59
C PHE A 124 9.54 -2.92 2.02
N PHE A 125 8.94 -3.69 2.93
CA PHE A 125 7.58 -3.44 3.41
C PHE A 125 7.47 -2.19 4.29
N PHE A 126 8.50 -1.91 5.09
CA PHE A 126 8.46 -0.77 6.01
C PHE A 126 9.07 0.51 5.45
N ALA A 127 9.77 0.46 4.31
CA ALA A 127 10.33 1.66 3.68
C ALA A 127 9.35 2.84 3.63
N PRO A 128 8.08 2.70 3.20
CA PRO A 128 7.15 3.83 3.12
C PRO A 128 6.86 4.53 4.46
N ILE A 129 6.93 3.79 5.56
CA ILE A 129 6.54 4.29 6.90
C ILE A 129 7.78 4.71 7.70
N MET A 130 8.94 4.11 7.39
CA MET A 130 10.20 4.37 8.07
C MET A 130 10.94 5.60 7.52
N THR A 131 10.70 6.00 6.27
CA THR A 131 11.36 7.17 5.65
C THR A 131 10.48 8.42 5.61
N SER A 132 9.21 8.33 5.99
CA SER A 132 8.34 9.50 6.03
C SER A 132 8.81 10.47 7.12
N PRO A 133 9.11 11.75 6.82
CA PRO A 133 9.42 12.71 7.86
C PRO A 133 8.24 12.76 8.82
N VAL A 134 8.52 12.73 10.12
CA VAL A 134 7.51 12.98 11.15
C VAL A 134 6.97 14.38 10.89
N ILE A 135 5.82 14.50 10.23
CA ILE A 135 5.08 15.75 10.18
C ILE A 135 4.55 15.94 11.60
N MET A 136 5.35 16.61 12.44
CA MET A 136 4.83 17.20 13.66
C MET A 136 3.89 18.31 13.22
N LEU A 137 2.59 18.01 13.22
CA LEU A 137 1.57 19.04 13.21
C LEU A 137 1.81 19.89 14.47
N LYS A 138 2.35 21.10 14.26
CA LYS A 138 2.44 22.14 15.28
C LYS A 138 1.06 22.73 15.53
#